data_AF-A0A398CLC5-F1
#
_entry.id   AF-A0A398CLC5-F1
#
_cell.length_a   1.000
_cell.length_b   1.000
_cell.length_c   1.000
_cell.angle_alpha   90.00
_cell.angle_beta   90.00
_cell.angle_gamma   90.00
#
_symmetry.space_group_name_H-M   'P 1'
#
loop_
_entity.id
_entity.type
_entity.pdbx_description
1 polymer ?
#
loop_
_entity_poly.entity_id
_entity_poly.type
_entity_poly.pdbx_seq_one_letter_code
_entity_poly.pdbx_strand_id
1 'polypeptide(L)'
;MTESPRKPNLPPDDNPWKAAGLVTAIGAELAVCVGLGWWLGSVYDDRNGTEYGYMTGLVIGLVAGIGSAVALIRKYTGVGKT
;
A
#
# COMPACT_ATOMS: atom_id res chain seq x y z
N MET A 1 -6.98 51.89 0.82
CA MET A 1 -6.83 50.53 0.28
C MET A 1 -5.87 49.80 1.20
N THR A 2 -6.40 49.01 2.14
CA THR A 2 -5.59 48.23 3.09
C THR A 2 -5.32 46.87 2.44
N GLU A 3 -4.11 46.68 1.94
CA GLU A 3 -3.66 45.36 1.48
C GLU A 3 -3.61 44.43 2.70
N SER A 4 -4.54 43.48 2.74
CA SER A 4 -4.54 42.38 3.70
C SER A 4 -3.22 41.61 3.54
N PRO A 5 -2.45 41.37 4.61
CA PRO A 5 -1.19 40.64 4.52
C PRO A 5 -1.43 39.29 3.85
N ARG A 6 -0.81 39.08 2.68
CA ARG A 6 -0.84 37.80 1.97
C ARG A 6 -0.19 36.76 2.89
N LYS A 7 -1.00 35.92 3.54
CA LYS A 7 -0.48 34.80 4.35
C LYS A 7 0.44 33.98 3.45
N PRO A 8 1.71 33.75 3.84
CA PRO A 8 2.58 32.86 3.09
C PRO A 8 1.89 31.50 3.02
N ASN A 9 1.80 30.92 1.82
CA ASN A 9 1.47 29.51 1.66
C ASN A 9 2.66 28.72 2.22
N LEU A 10 2.70 28.55 3.54
CA LEU A 10 3.64 27.66 4.20
C LEU A 10 3.36 26.24 3.66
N PRO A 11 4.38 25.48 3.24
CA PRO A 11 4.21 24.08 2.89
C PRO A 11 3.43 23.38 4.02
N PRO A 12 2.48 22.47 3.70
CA PRO A 12 1.86 21.64 4.71
C PRO A 12 2.96 21.05 5.58
N ASP A 13 2.84 21.20 6.89
CA ASP A 13 3.67 20.65 7.93
C ASP A 13 4.23 19.26 7.57
N ASP A 14 5.43 19.24 6.99
CA ASP A 14 6.19 18.04 6.63
C ASP A 14 6.71 17.40 7.93
N ASN A 15 5.82 16.76 8.68
CA ASN A 15 6.17 16.03 9.87
C ASN A 15 6.77 14.67 9.46
N PRO A 16 8.10 14.46 9.60
CA PRO A 16 8.75 13.22 9.17
C PRO A 16 8.18 11.99 9.88
N TRP A 17 7.68 12.14 11.11
CA TRP A 17 7.02 11.05 11.84
C TRP A 17 5.70 10.61 11.20
N LYS A 18 4.96 11.56 10.60
CA LYS A 18 3.72 11.26 9.89
C LYS A 18 4.01 10.50 8.59
N ALA A 19 5.05 10.89 7.87
CA ALA A 19 5.53 10.17 6.69
C ALA A 19 6.01 8.76 7.05
N ALA A 20 6.82 8.62 8.12
CA ALA A 20 7.31 7.33 8.60
C ALA A 20 6.17 6.39 9.00
N GLY A 21 5.14 6.90 9.70
CA GLY A 21 3.96 6.12 10.05
C GLY A 21 3.19 5.63 8.81
N LEU A 22 3.04 6.48 7.79
CA LEU A 22 2.39 6.11 6.54
C LEU A 22 3.16 5.02 5.78
N VAL A 23 4.47 5.18 5.62
CA VAL A 23 5.33 4.21 4.94
C VAL A 23 5.35 2.89 5.68
N THR A 24 5.41 2.92 7.02
CA THR A 24 5.35 1.71 7.84
C THR A 24 4.02 0.98 7.68
N ALA A 25 2.90 1.71 7.66
CA ALA A 25 1.59 1.12 7.46
C ALA A 25 1.48 0.42 6.08
N ILE A 26 1.94 1.09 5.02
CA ILE A 26 1.97 0.52 3.66
C ILE A 26 2.90 -0.70 3.62
N GLY A 27 4.09 -0.60 4.21
CA GLY A 27 5.04 -1.71 4.28
C GLY A 27 4.49 -2.92 5.04
N ALA A 28 3.79 -2.69 6.15
CA ALA A 28 3.15 -3.74 6.93
C ALA A 28 2.01 -4.42 6.16
N GLU A 29 1.15 -3.65 5.48
CA GLU A 29 0.09 -4.19 4.63
C GLU A 29 0.67 -5.05 3.50
N LEU A 30 1.69 -4.56 2.80
CA LEU A 30 2.38 -5.31 1.75
C LEU A 30 3.02 -6.60 2.28
N ALA A 31 3.69 -6.53 3.43
CA ALA A 31 4.30 -7.70 4.06
C ALA A 31 3.25 -8.76 4.41
N VAL A 32 2.07 -8.34 4.89
CA VAL A 32 0.95 -9.25 5.18
C VAL A 32 0.41 -9.89 3.89
N CYS A 33 0.12 -9.10 2.85
CA CYS A 33 -0.41 -9.64 1.59
C CYS A 33 0.57 -10.60 0.90
N VAL A 34 1.85 -10.23 0.83
CA VAL A 34 2.90 -11.07 0.23
C VAL A 34 3.15 -12.32 1.08
N GLY A 35 3.27 -12.17 2.40
CA GLY A 35 3.50 -13.27 3.32
C GLY A 35 2.36 -14.30 3.30
N LEU A 36 1.11 -13.83 3.30
CA LEU A 36 -0.07 -14.69 3.15
C LEU A 36 -0.11 -15.37 1.78
N GLY A 37 0.20 -14.64 0.70
CA GLY A 37 0.26 -15.20 -0.65
C GLY A 37 1.29 -16.32 -0.76
N TRP A 38 2.51 -16.08 -0.27
CA TRP A 38 3.57 -17.08 -0.23
C TRP A 38 3.18 -18.30 0.61
N TRP A 39 2.62 -18.09 1.82
CA TRP A 39 2.22 -19.17 2.71
C TRP A 39 1.09 -20.04 2.13
N LEU A 40 0.09 -19.42 1.52
CA LEU A 40 -0.97 -20.16 0.82
C LEU A 40 -0.42 -20.92 -0.38
N GLY A 41 0.54 -20.32 -1.10
CA GLY A 41 1.23 -20.96 -2.20
C GLY A 41 2.08 -22.16 -1.78
N SER A 42 2.78 -22.08 -0.65
CA SER A 42 3.57 -23.19 -0.11
C SER A 42 2.67 -24.33 0.38
N VAL A 43 1.55 -24.00 1.06
CA VAL A 43 0.56 -25.01 1.46
C VAL A 43 -0.07 -25.69 0.25
N TYR A 44 -0.24 -24.96 -0.86
CA TYR A 44 -0.71 -25.53 -2.12
C TYR A 44 0.32 -26.49 -2.72
N ASP A 45 1.60 -26.09 -2.76
CA ASP A 45 2.70 -26.94 -3.22
C ASP A 45 2.77 -28.26 -2.45
N ASP A 46 2.72 -28.20 -1.12
CA ASP A 46 2.77 -29.38 -0.24
C ASP A 46 1.61 -30.37 -0.51
N ARG A 47 0.44 -29.86 -0.91
CA ARG A 47 -0.76 -30.68 -1.15
C ARG A 47 -0.85 -31.23 -2.56
N ASN A 48 -0.35 -30.48 -3.54
CA ASN A 48 -0.51 -30.79 -4.95
C ASN A 48 0.76 -31.38 -5.58
N GLY A 49 1.87 -31.45 -4.83
CA GLY A 49 3.15 -31.93 -5.34
C GLY A 49 3.73 -31.00 -6.41
N THR A 50 3.38 -29.71 -6.36
CA THR A 50 3.91 -28.70 -7.27
C THR A 50 5.10 -27.98 -6.62
N GLU A 51 5.96 -27.34 -7.43
CA GLU A 51 7.14 -26.61 -6.95
C GLU A 51 7.05 -25.09 -7.21
N TYR A 52 5.90 -24.59 -7.66
CA TYR A 52 5.76 -23.20 -8.14
C TYR A 52 4.60 -22.43 -7.49
N GLY A 53 3.82 -23.07 -6.63
CA GLY A 53 2.69 -22.50 -5.90
C GLY A 53 3.13 -21.37 -4.97
N TYR A 54 4.23 -21.51 -4.24
CA TYR A 54 4.78 -20.45 -3.38
C TYR A 54 5.15 -19.20 -4.20
N MET A 55 5.72 -19.38 -5.40
CA MET A 55 6.11 -18.28 -6.29
C MET A 55 4.86 -17.61 -6.87
N THR A 56 3.89 -18.40 -7.32
CA THR A 56 2.61 -17.90 -7.83
C THR A 56 1.85 -17.14 -6.75
N GLY A 57 1.78 -17.71 -5.55
CA GLY A 57 1.16 -17.10 -4.38
C GLY A 57 1.84 -15.80 -3.97
N LEU A 58 3.18 -15.74 -4.00
CA LEU A 58 3.93 -14.51 -3.74
C LEU A 58 3.58 -13.40 -4.74
N VAL A 59 3.54 -13.72 -6.04
CA VAL A 59 3.19 -12.75 -7.09
C VAL A 59 1.76 -12.26 -6.92
N ILE A 60 0.80 -13.17 -6.67
CA ILE A 60 -0.60 -12.82 -6.42
C ILE A 60 -0.71 -11.94 -5.17
N GLY A 61 -0.01 -12.29 -4.09
CA GLY A 61 0.02 -11.51 -2.86
C GLY A 61 0.56 -10.10 -3.07
N LEU A 62 1.63 -9.95 -3.87
CA LEU A 62 2.18 -8.64 -4.22
C LEU A 62 1.20 -7.80 -5.04
N VAL A 63 0.60 -8.38 -6.08
CA VAL A 63 -0.39 -7.69 -6.93
C VAL A 63 -1.61 -7.27 -6.10
N ALA A 64 -2.09 -8.12 -5.21
CA ALA A 64 -3.19 -7.82 -4.30
C ALA A 64 -2.84 -6.68 -3.33
N GLY A 65 -1.65 -6.71 -2.72
CA GLY A 65 -1.19 -5.66 -1.82
C GLY A 65 -1.03 -4.30 -2.49
N ILE A 66 -0.42 -4.26 -3.68
CA ILE A 66 -0.34 -3.02 -4.47
C ILE A 66 -1.74 -2.54 -4.86
N GLY A 67 -2.60 -3.44 -5.33
CA GLY A 67 -3.98 -3.12 -5.70
C GLY A 67 -4.78 -2.53 -4.55
N SER A 68 -4.62 -3.08 -3.34
CA SER A 68 -5.22 -2.57 -2.10
C SER A 68 -4.75 -1.15 -1.78
N ALA A 69 -3.43 -0.92 -1.76
CA ALA A 69 -2.84 0.40 -1.52
C ALA A 69 -3.34 1.44 -2.54
N VAL A 70 -3.35 1.10 -3.83
CA VAL A 70 -3.87 1.97 -4.89
C VAL A 70 -5.36 2.27 -4.70
N ALA A 71 -6.17 1.26 -4.37
CA ALA A 71 -7.60 1.44 -4.15
C ALA A 71 -7.88 2.36 -2.95
N LEU A 72 -7.14 2.20 -1.85
CA LEU A 72 -7.19 3.09 -0.69
C LEU A 72 -6.84 4.52 -1.10
N ILE A 73 -5.70 4.72 -1.76
CA ILE A 73 -5.27 6.05 -2.21
C ILE A 73 -6.36 6.68 -3.09
N ARG A 74 -6.91 5.97 -4.08
CA ARG A 74 -7.97 6.50 -4.95
C ARG A 74 -9.24 6.85 -4.17
N LYS A 75 -9.63 6.03 -3.20
CA LYS A 75 -10.79 6.26 -2.34
C LYS A 75 -10.63 7.51 -1.49
N TYR A 76 -9.44 7.77 -0.95
CA TYR A 76 -9.17 8.91 -0.08
C TYR A 76 -8.81 10.19 -0.83
N THR A 77 -8.18 10.10 -2.00
CA THR A 77 -7.83 11.26 -2.84
C THR A 77 -8.97 11.72 -3.74
N GLY A 78 -10.01 10.91 -3.93
CA GLY A 78 -11.17 11.27 -4.76
C GLY A 78 -10.92 11.19 -6.27
N VAL A 79 -9.78 10.66 -6.72
CA VAL A 79 -9.33 10.55 -8.14
C VAL A 79 -10.13 9.47 -8.93
N GLY A 80 -11.43 9.38 -8.70
CA GLY A 80 -12.33 8.43 -9.36
C GLY A 80 -13.82 8.78 -9.28
N LYS A 81 -14.18 9.95 -8.75
CA LYS A 81 -15.53 10.51 -8.85
C LYS A 81 -15.57 11.53 -10.00
N THR A 82 -15.70 11.04 -11.22
CA THR A 82 -16.15 11.79 -12.39
C THR A 82 -17.02 10.88 -13.22
#